data_AF-A0A4R8MM67-F1
#
_entry.id   AF-A0A4R8MM67-F1
#
_cell.length_a   1.000
_cell.length_b   1.000
_cell.length_c   1.000
_cell.angle_alpha   90.00
_cell.angle_beta   90.00
_cell.angle_gamma   90.00
#
_symmetry.space_group_name_H-M   'P 1'
#
loop_
_entity.id
_entity.type
_entity.pdbx_description
1 polymer ?
#
loop_
_entity_poly.entity_id
_entity_poly.type
_entity_poly.pdbx_seq_one_letter_code
_entity_poly.pdbx_strand_id
1 'polypeptide(L)'
;MRETSPWRKRILILLLILGIGGYFAFEVIQDAARDLSEGRIPAGIPDSILENITMDREMNGDLWKANVGKVERGKDWANLFSIDVEVLRGNGQIWTLKAPKGRYFEKNMRADITEPKGTMTDGGILFHYRAPLASWDQKSNSVVFSRGFEASGDLGLFEAGHMTLVPGGIMEADKGATLKWFDQEGKQ
;
A
#
# COMPACT_ATOMS: atom_id res chain seq x y z
N MET A 1 -33.79 -9.52 6.11
CA MET A 1 -32.38 -9.43 6.51
C MET A 1 -31.56 -10.12 5.42
N ARG A 2 -30.77 -9.38 4.64
CA ARG A 2 -29.91 -9.95 3.60
C ARG A 2 -28.55 -10.23 4.23
N GLU A 3 -28.18 -11.50 4.32
CA GLU A 3 -26.80 -11.92 4.62
C GLU A 3 -25.87 -11.31 3.56
N THR A 4 -25.07 -10.33 3.98
CA THR A 4 -23.97 -9.83 3.16
C THR A 4 -22.83 -10.84 3.25
N SER A 5 -22.66 -11.62 2.19
CA SER A 5 -21.62 -12.65 2.02
C SER A 5 -20.26 -12.24 2.62
N PRO A 6 -19.65 -13.08 3.49
CA PRO A 6 -18.38 -12.80 4.18
C PRO A 6 -17.15 -12.76 3.26
N TRP A 7 -17.33 -12.92 1.94
CA TRP A 7 -16.27 -12.85 0.94
C TRP A 7 -15.96 -11.43 0.45
N ARG A 8 -16.93 -10.51 0.51
CA ARG A 8 -16.75 -9.13 0.00
C ARG A 8 -15.79 -8.26 0.83
N LYS A 9 -15.46 -8.69 2.06
CA LYS A 9 -14.55 -7.99 2.98
C LYS A 9 -13.08 -8.40 2.84
N ARG A 10 -12.76 -9.39 1.99
CA ARG A 10 -11.52 -10.16 2.16
C ARG A 10 -10.24 -9.51 1.62
N ILE A 11 -10.32 -8.53 0.72
CA ILE A 11 -9.12 -7.99 0.04
C ILE A 11 -9.28 -6.48 -0.23
N LEU A 12 -9.50 -5.69 0.81
CA LEU A 12 -9.59 -4.23 0.74
C LEU A 12 -8.24 -3.52 0.93
N ILE A 13 -7.11 -4.22 0.96
CA ILE A 13 -6.03 -3.83 1.89
C ILE A 13 -4.73 -3.35 1.26
N LEU A 14 -4.42 -3.70 0.00
CA LEU A 14 -3.39 -2.97 -0.74
C LEU A 14 -3.77 -1.47 -0.90
N LEU A 15 -5.08 -1.19 -0.91
CA LEU A 15 -5.69 0.14 -0.91
C LEU A 15 -5.51 0.86 0.44
N LEU A 16 -5.61 0.11 1.54
CA LEU A 16 -5.32 0.64 2.88
C LEU A 16 -3.82 0.93 3.03
N ILE A 17 -2.88 0.11 2.53
CA ILE A 17 -1.43 0.36 2.68
C ILE A 17 -1.01 1.74 2.13
N LEU A 18 -1.57 2.14 0.99
CA LEU A 18 -1.30 3.41 0.33
C LEU A 18 -2.11 4.59 0.91
N GLY A 19 -3.41 4.37 1.13
CA GLY A 19 -4.33 5.40 1.61
C GLY A 19 -4.14 5.71 3.10
N ILE A 20 -3.96 4.69 3.96
CA ILE A 20 -3.81 4.86 5.41
C ILE A 20 -2.41 5.34 5.76
N GLY A 21 -1.33 4.84 5.14
CA GLY A 21 0.01 5.36 5.42
C GLY A 21 0.11 6.88 5.14
N GLY A 22 -0.48 7.34 4.04
CA GLY A 22 -0.58 8.76 3.70
C GLY A 22 -1.58 9.54 4.56
N TYR A 23 -2.78 9.01 4.77
CA TYR A 23 -3.84 9.64 5.58
C TYR A 23 -3.47 9.72 7.06
N PHE A 24 -2.80 8.72 7.61
CA PHE A 24 -2.32 8.73 9.00
C PHE A 24 -1.14 9.65 9.21
N ALA A 25 -0.14 9.60 8.32
CA ALA A 25 0.91 10.59 8.36
C ALA A 25 0.28 11.99 8.27
N PHE A 26 -0.74 12.19 7.44
CA PHE A 26 -1.44 13.46 7.34
C PHE A 26 -2.24 13.85 8.60
N GLU A 27 -3.09 12.98 9.16
CA GLU A 27 -3.91 13.27 10.37
C GLU A 27 -3.07 13.38 11.64
N VAL A 28 -2.10 12.48 11.85
CA VAL A 28 -1.19 12.56 13.00
C VAL A 28 -0.34 13.84 12.93
N ILE A 29 0.05 14.27 11.73
CA ILE A 29 0.70 15.58 11.54
C ILE A 29 -0.31 16.72 11.71
N GLN A 30 -1.58 16.58 11.30
CA GLN A 30 -2.60 17.63 11.47
C GLN A 30 -2.88 17.90 12.95
N ASP A 31 -2.91 16.86 13.80
CA ASP A 31 -3.05 17.01 15.25
C ASP A 31 -1.74 17.45 15.92
N ALA A 32 -0.56 17.03 15.44
CA ALA A 32 0.73 17.52 15.96
C ALA A 32 1.06 18.97 15.53
N ALA A 33 0.62 19.41 14.35
CA ALA A 33 0.84 20.75 13.80
C ALA A 33 -0.23 21.77 14.22
N ARG A 34 -1.31 21.31 14.87
CA ARG A 34 -2.32 22.18 15.48
C ARG A 34 -1.77 23.04 16.62
N ASP A 35 -0.62 22.67 17.20
CA ASP A 35 0.09 23.47 18.20
C ASP A 35 1.12 24.46 17.59
N LEU A 36 1.32 24.48 16.26
CA LEU A 36 2.46 25.17 15.65
C LEU A 36 2.17 26.06 14.42
N SER A 37 0.92 26.29 14.01
CA SER A 37 0.64 27.00 12.75
C SER A 37 -0.25 28.25 12.86
N GLU A 38 0.33 29.36 13.35
CA GLU A 38 -0.15 30.73 13.07
C GLU A 38 0.59 31.42 11.88
N GLY A 39 1.44 30.70 11.13
CA GLY A 39 2.25 31.27 10.04
C GLY A 39 1.88 30.78 8.64
N ARG A 40 1.71 31.70 7.67
CA ARG A 40 1.53 31.37 6.23
C ARG A 40 2.82 30.78 5.64
N ILE A 41 2.86 29.47 5.40
CA ILE A 41 4.02 28.77 4.81
C ILE A 41 3.91 28.77 3.26
N PRO A 42 4.99 29.09 2.51
CA PRO A 42 5.01 29.07 1.05
C PRO A 42 4.78 27.69 0.43
N ALA A 43 4.20 27.65 -0.78
CA ALA A 43 4.00 26.40 -1.52
C ALA A 43 5.34 25.77 -1.96
N GLY A 44 5.51 24.48 -1.73
CA GLY A 44 6.66 23.68 -2.19
C GLY A 44 7.80 23.50 -1.18
N ILE A 45 7.77 24.21 -0.06
CA ILE A 45 8.67 23.98 1.08
C ILE A 45 7.93 23.07 2.07
N PRO A 46 8.59 22.05 2.65
CA PRO A 46 7.98 21.31 3.73
C PRO A 46 7.63 22.24 4.89
N ASP A 47 6.39 22.21 5.37
CA ASP A 47 5.99 22.88 6.60
C ASP A 47 6.37 22.08 7.84
N SER A 48 6.61 20.78 7.70
CA SER A 48 6.99 19.89 8.78
C SER A 48 7.83 18.73 8.25
N ILE A 49 8.84 18.35 9.02
CA ILE A 49 9.67 17.17 8.76
C ILE A 49 9.63 16.31 10.01
N LEU A 50 9.25 15.05 9.84
CA LEU A 50 9.30 14.03 10.88
C LEU A 50 10.28 12.95 10.46
N GLU A 51 11.01 12.40 11.43
CA GLU A 51 11.96 11.31 11.22
C GLU A 51 11.65 10.16 12.15
N ASN A 52 12.02 8.95 11.74
CA ASN A 52 11.85 7.71 12.52
C ASN A 52 10.40 7.48 12.99
N ILE A 53 9.44 7.68 12.09
CA ILE A 53 8.02 7.47 12.40
C ILE A 53 7.78 5.97 12.55
N THR A 54 7.25 5.55 13.69
CA THR A 54 6.75 4.20 13.91
C THR A 54 5.28 4.27 14.26
N MET A 55 4.48 3.41 13.63
CA MET A 55 3.05 3.30 13.84
C MET A 55 2.71 1.83 14.11
N ASP A 56 1.92 1.60 15.16
CA ASP A 56 1.27 0.33 15.44
C ASP A 56 -0.23 0.63 15.66
N ARG A 57 -1.10 0.06 14.83
CA ARG A 57 -2.55 0.31 14.93
C ARG A 57 -3.39 -0.90 14.53
N GLU A 58 -4.41 -1.16 15.32
CA GLU A 58 -5.48 -2.08 14.92
C GLU A 58 -6.56 -1.32 14.14
N MET A 59 -6.91 -1.81 12.94
CA MET A 59 -7.96 -1.25 12.10
C MET A 59 -8.77 -2.36 11.45
N ASN A 60 -10.08 -2.38 11.71
CA ASN A 60 -11.00 -3.36 11.14
C ASN A 60 -10.61 -4.83 11.40
N GLY A 61 -9.95 -5.11 12.54
CA GLY A 61 -9.47 -6.44 12.92
C GLY A 61 -8.13 -6.84 12.29
N ASP A 62 -7.47 -5.92 11.59
CA ASP A 62 -6.12 -6.10 11.06
C ASP A 62 -5.12 -5.27 11.89
N LEU A 63 -3.97 -5.85 12.19
CA LEU A 63 -2.88 -5.19 12.92
C LEU A 63 -1.88 -4.63 11.92
N TRP A 64 -1.67 -3.32 11.98
CA TRP A 64 -0.80 -2.57 11.10
C TRP A 64 0.45 -2.15 11.85
N LYS A 65 1.61 -2.43 11.26
CA LYS A 65 2.90 -1.91 11.71
C LYS A 65 3.55 -1.19 10.56
N ALA A 66 3.91 0.08 10.77
CA ALA A 66 4.62 0.86 9.77
C ALA A 66 5.83 1.54 10.39
N ASN A 67 6.95 1.51 9.68
CA ASN A 67 8.13 2.29 9.95
C ASN A 67 8.43 3.15 8.72
N VAL A 68 8.57 4.45 8.94
CA VAL A 68 8.91 5.42 7.89
C VAL A 68 10.08 6.24 8.37
N GLY A 69 11.20 6.15 7.66
CA GLY A 69 12.44 6.83 8.04
C GLY A 69 12.28 8.36 8.06
N LYS A 70 11.57 8.93 7.08
CA LYS A 70 11.28 10.36 7.04
C LYS A 70 9.94 10.66 6.36
N VAL A 71 9.22 11.63 6.89
CA VAL A 71 8.06 12.26 6.25
C VAL A 71 8.32 13.75 6.12
N GLU A 72 8.21 14.27 4.90
CA GLU A 72 8.17 15.70 4.63
C GLU A 72 6.74 16.06 4.28
N ARG A 73 6.11 16.95 5.04
CA ARG A 73 4.78 17.46 4.74
C ARG A 73 4.90 18.87 4.20
N GLY A 74 4.11 19.19 3.18
CA GLY A 74 3.80 20.56 2.79
C GLY A 74 2.30 20.80 2.83
N LYS A 75 1.87 21.97 2.36
CA LYS A 75 0.47 22.42 2.46
C LYS A 75 -0.57 21.41 1.98
N ASP A 76 -0.34 20.72 0.86
CA ASP A 76 -1.29 19.82 0.19
C ASP A 76 -0.66 18.49 -0.26
N TRP A 77 0.51 18.16 0.28
CA TRP A 77 1.26 16.96 -0.07
C TRP A 77 2.08 16.42 1.09
N ALA A 78 2.40 15.14 1.04
CA ALA A 78 3.41 14.52 1.90
C ALA A 78 4.33 13.62 1.08
N ASN A 79 5.64 13.69 1.31
CA ASN A 79 6.61 12.73 0.81
C ASN A 79 7.02 11.81 1.95
N LEU A 80 7.06 10.51 1.68
CA LEU A 80 7.49 9.48 2.62
C LEU A 80 8.77 8.86 2.07
N PHE A 81 9.71 8.53 2.95
CA PHE A 81 11.00 7.95 2.59
C PHE A 81 11.31 6.76 3.51
N SER A 82 11.93 5.73 2.95
CA SER A 82 12.29 4.50 3.66
C SER A 82 11.07 3.88 4.35
N ILE A 83 10.10 3.44 3.54
CA ILE A 83 8.83 2.88 3.98
C ILE A 83 9.02 1.38 4.21
N ASP A 84 8.58 0.90 5.36
CA ASP A 84 8.45 -0.51 5.72
C ASP A 84 7.10 -0.71 6.41
N VAL A 85 6.26 -1.60 5.90
CA VAL A 85 4.91 -1.85 6.42
C VAL A 85 4.70 -3.35 6.52
N GLU A 86 4.11 -3.78 7.62
CA GLU A 86 3.60 -5.12 7.85
C GLU A 86 2.13 -5.04 8.25
N VAL A 87 1.31 -5.92 7.69
CA VAL A 87 -0.10 -6.04 8.03
C VAL A 87 -0.38 -7.49 8.37
N LEU A 88 -0.73 -7.76 9.62
CA LEU A 88 -1.28 -9.03 10.06
C LEU A 88 -2.80 -8.95 9.99
N ARG A 89 -3.38 -9.78 9.15
CA ARG A 89 -4.82 -9.79 8.89
C ARG A 89 -5.56 -10.64 9.92
N GLY A 90 -6.82 -10.29 10.19
CA GLY A 90 -7.70 -11.09 11.05
C GLY A 90 -7.96 -12.52 10.55
N ASN A 91 -7.67 -12.80 9.27
CA ASN A 91 -7.72 -14.15 8.69
C ASN A 91 -6.37 -14.91 8.73
N GLY A 92 -5.34 -14.34 9.38
CA GLY A 92 -4.00 -14.92 9.49
C GLY A 92 -3.06 -14.64 8.31
N GLN A 93 -3.52 -13.95 7.25
CA GLN A 93 -2.63 -13.52 6.18
C GLN A 93 -1.66 -12.44 6.66
N ILE A 94 -0.43 -12.45 6.17
CA ILE A 94 0.59 -11.45 6.46
C ILE A 94 1.00 -10.80 5.15
N TRP A 95 0.96 -9.47 5.14
CA TRP A 95 1.39 -8.65 4.02
C TRP A 95 2.56 -7.79 4.45
N THR A 96 3.60 -7.71 3.63
CA THR A 96 4.68 -6.75 3.82
C THR A 96 4.79 -5.82 2.62
N LEU A 97 5.24 -4.60 2.83
CA LEU A 97 5.57 -3.63 1.80
C LEU A 97 6.83 -2.87 2.22
N LYS A 98 7.80 -2.79 1.32
CA LYS A 98 8.95 -1.91 1.42
C LYS A 98 9.02 -1.03 0.19
N ALA A 99 9.34 0.24 0.38
CA ALA A 99 9.53 1.16 -0.72
C ALA A 99 10.51 2.28 -0.35
N PRO A 100 11.36 2.73 -1.28
CA PRO A 100 12.25 3.87 -1.04
C PRO A 100 11.48 5.18 -0.86
N LYS A 101 10.35 5.35 -1.57
CA LYS A 101 9.62 6.61 -1.61
C LYS A 101 8.12 6.43 -1.81
N GLY A 102 7.35 7.25 -1.10
CA GLY A 102 5.92 7.45 -1.29
C GLY A 102 5.60 8.94 -1.43
N ARG A 103 4.50 9.25 -2.09
CA ARG A 103 3.96 10.60 -2.17
C ARG A 103 2.46 10.58 -2.04
N TYR A 104 1.93 11.44 -1.20
CA TYR A 104 0.51 11.66 -1.02
C TYR A 104 0.14 13.07 -1.51
N PHE A 105 -1.01 13.16 -2.17
CA PHE A 105 -1.58 14.39 -2.68
C PHE A 105 -2.97 14.56 -2.08
N GLU A 106 -3.15 15.59 -1.25
CA GLU A 106 -4.42 15.81 -0.53
C GLU A 106 -5.54 16.21 -1.49
N LYS A 107 -5.29 17.17 -2.38
CA LYS A 107 -6.31 17.74 -3.27
C LYS A 107 -7.09 16.70 -4.08
N ASN A 108 -6.40 15.64 -4.51
CA ASN A 108 -6.97 14.59 -5.34
C ASN A 108 -7.07 13.27 -4.59
N MET A 109 -6.71 13.24 -3.30
CA MET A 109 -6.73 12.04 -2.45
C MET A 109 -6.07 10.85 -3.15
N ARG A 110 -4.85 11.10 -3.62
CA ARG A 110 -4.05 10.15 -4.41
C ARG A 110 -2.75 9.86 -3.70
N ALA A 111 -2.29 8.62 -3.76
CA ALA A 111 -0.97 8.22 -3.29
C ALA A 111 -0.19 7.51 -4.40
N ASP A 112 1.11 7.76 -4.50
CA ASP A 112 2.02 7.06 -5.39
C ASP A 112 3.16 6.46 -4.56
N ILE A 113 3.46 5.17 -4.71
CA ILE A 113 4.64 4.52 -4.13
C ILE A 113 5.56 4.07 -5.25
N THR A 114 6.81 4.50 -5.14
CA THR A 114 7.87 4.18 -6.09
C THR A 114 8.56 2.90 -5.67
N GLU A 115 8.77 1.99 -6.61
CA GLU A 115 9.44 0.70 -6.40
C GLU A 115 8.92 -0.11 -5.19
N PRO A 116 7.58 -0.26 -5.01
CA PRO A 116 7.05 -1.12 -3.97
C PRO A 116 7.51 -2.56 -4.20
N LYS A 117 7.96 -3.21 -3.12
CA LYS A 117 8.23 -4.65 -3.09
C LYS A 117 7.79 -5.23 -1.75
N GLY A 118 7.40 -6.49 -1.71
CA GLY A 118 6.96 -7.07 -0.47
C GLY A 118 6.57 -8.53 -0.62
N THR A 119 5.87 -9.02 0.39
CA THR A 119 5.38 -10.39 0.46
C THR A 119 3.91 -10.44 0.83
N MET A 120 3.26 -11.53 0.45
CA MET A 120 1.92 -11.89 0.86
C MET A 120 1.91 -13.37 1.24
N THR A 121 1.32 -13.71 2.39
CA THR A 121 0.98 -15.09 2.72
C THR A 121 -0.51 -15.34 2.54
N ASP A 122 -0.86 -16.47 1.91
CA ASP A 122 -2.23 -16.96 1.84
C ASP A 122 -2.27 -18.49 1.90
N GLY A 123 -3.01 -19.06 2.85
CA GLY A 123 -3.15 -20.51 2.98
C GLY A 123 -1.83 -21.29 3.15
N GLY A 124 -0.78 -20.66 3.69
CA GLY A 124 0.56 -21.24 3.83
C GLY A 124 1.47 -21.05 2.61
N ILE A 125 0.98 -20.43 1.53
CA ILE A 125 1.77 -20.08 0.35
C ILE A 125 2.33 -18.67 0.52
N LEU A 126 3.62 -18.50 0.26
CA LEU A 126 4.30 -17.22 0.24
C LEU A 126 4.49 -16.74 -1.19
N PHE A 127 4.09 -15.50 -1.44
CA PHE A 127 4.38 -14.79 -2.70
C PHE A 127 5.21 -13.56 -2.41
N HIS A 128 6.20 -13.31 -3.26
CA HIS A 128 6.92 -12.05 -3.37
C HIS A 128 6.28 -11.23 -4.48
N TYR A 129 6.18 -9.92 -4.29
CA TYR A 129 5.72 -9.02 -5.34
C TYR A 129 6.63 -7.80 -5.46
N ARG A 130 6.65 -7.22 -6.65
CA ARG A 130 7.30 -5.93 -6.92
C ARG A 130 6.65 -5.21 -8.09
N ALA A 131 6.76 -3.88 -8.10
CA ALA A 131 6.37 -3.05 -9.23
C ALA A 131 7.24 -1.78 -9.31
N PRO A 132 7.37 -1.12 -10.47
CA PRO A 132 8.06 0.17 -10.56
C PRO A 132 7.25 1.35 -9.99
N LEU A 133 5.92 1.23 -9.96
CA LEU A 133 5.00 2.25 -9.43
C LEU A 133 3.68 1.59 -9.02
N ALA A 134 3.18 1.95 -7.85
CA ALA A 134 1.81 1.71 -7.44
C ALA A 134 1.13 3.05 -7.17
N SER A 135 -0.02 3.28 -7.79
CA SER A 135 -0.82 4.49 -7.62
C SER A 135 -2.18 4.14 -7.03
N TRP A 136 -2.54 4.76 -5.92
CA TRP A 136 -3.87 4.65 -5.31
C TRP A 136 -4.67 5.92 -5.54
N ASP A 137 -5.95 5.75 -5.87
CA ASP A 137 -6.92 6.83 -6.01
C ASP A 137 -8.14 6.57 -5.12
N GLN A 138 -8.55 7.55 -4.33
CA GLN A 138 -9.68 7.40 -3.41
C GLN A 138 -11.02 7.22 -4.13
N LYS A 139 -11.22 7.88 -5.28
CA LYS A 139 -12.51 7.90 -5.98
C LYS A 139 -12.86 6.53 -6.54
N SER A 140 -11.90 5.85 -7.16
CA SER A 140 -12.08 4.47 -7.60
C SER A 140 -11.82 3.44 -6.50
N ASN A 141 -11.11 3.86 -5.44
CA ASN A 141 -10.55 2.99 -4.42
C ASN A 141 -9.82 1.80 -5.07
N SER A 142 -8.98 2.07 -6.07
CA SER A 142 -8.19 1.06 -6.79
C SER A 142 -6.70 1.34 -6.67
N VAL A 143 -5.86 0.29 -6.70
CA VAL A 143 -4.40 0.43 -6.90
C VAL A 143 -4.09 0.14 -8.36
N VAL A 144 -3.37 1.03 -9.03
CA VAL A 144 -2.94 0.87 -10.41
C VAL A 144 -1.43 0.71 -10.45
N PHE A 145 -0.98 -0.39 -11.03
CA PHE A 145 0.41 -0.69 -11.37
C PHE A 145 0.62 -0.37 -12.85
N SER A 146 0.79 0.91 -13.15
CA SER A 146 0.76 1.43 -14.53
C SER A 146 2.00 1.09 -15.36
N ARG A 147 3.08 0.66 -14.71
CA ARG A 147 4.39 0.37 -15.31
C ARG A 147 4.83 -1.08 -15.11
N GLY A 148 3.87 -1.94 -14.80
CA GLY A 148 4.07 -3.37 -14.62
C GLY A 148 4.00 -3.83 -13.17
N PHE A 149 3.74 -5.13 -13.02
CA PHE A 149 3.65 -5.84 -11.75
C PHE A 149 4.19 -7.25 -11.94
N GLU A 150 4.98 -7.70 -10.97
CA GLU A 150 5.54 -9.04 -10.92
C GLU A 150 5.21 -9.66 -9.57
N ALA A 151 4.73 -10.90 -9.59
CA ALA A 151 4.57 -11.72 -8.40
C ALA A 151 5.19 -13.10 -8.63
N SER A 152 5.97 -13.59 -7.67
CA SER A 152 6.68 -14.86 -7.75
C SER A 152 6.56 -15.64 -6.45
N GLY A 153 6.44 -16.95 -6.53
CA GLY A 153 6.49 -17.85 -5.38
C GLY A 153 6.79 -19.28 -5.81
N ASP A 154 6.63 -20.22 -4.90
CA ASP A 154 6.96 -21.64 -5.13
C ASP A 154 6.12 -22.28 -6.24
N LEU A 155 4.95 -21.72 -6.55
CA LEU A 155 4.03 -22.22 -7.56
C LEU A 155 4.28 -21.62 -8.95
N GLY A 156 5.06 -20.54 -9.06
CA GLY A 156 5.26 -19.86 -10.33
C GLY A 156 5.57 -18.38 -10.27
N LEU A 157 5.52 -17.76 -11.45
CA LEU A 157 5.75 -16.35 -11.73
C LEU A 157 4.57 -15.78 -12.52
N PHE A 158 4.08 -14.63 -12.10
CA PHE A 158 3.07 -13.82 -12.77
C PHE A 158 3.65 -12.45 -13.10
N GLU A 159 3.52 -12.03 -14.35
CA GLU A 159 3.95 -10.72 -14.83
C GLU A 159 2.82 -10.06 -15.63
N ALA A 160 2.58 -8.77 -15.38
CA ALA A 160 1.64 -7.97 -16.15
C ALA A 160 2.28 -6.61 -16.46
N GLY A 161 2.06 -6.08 -17.68
CA GLY A 161 2.57 -4.75 -18.07
C GLY A 161 1.73 -3.59 -17.51
N HIS A 162 0.46 -3.84 -17.24
CA HIS A 162 -0.45 -2.94 -16.54
C HIS A 162 -1.38 -3.79 -15.69
N MET A 163 -1.58 -3.42 -14.43
CA MET A 163 -2.49 -4.14 -13.55
C MET A 163 -3.28 -3.17 -12.68
N THR A 164 -4.57 -3.43 -12.52
CA THR A 164 -5.44 -2.71 -11.60
C THR A 164 -5.93 -3.68 -10.54
N LEU A 165 -5.70 -3.35 -9.27
CA LEU A 165 -6.36 -3.98 -8.15
C LEU A 165 -7.59 -3.16 -7.76
N VAL A 166 -8.77 -3.70 -8.00
CA VAL A 166 -10.05 -3.05 -7.69
C VAL A 166 -10.60 -3.49 -6.32
N PRO A 167 -11.56 -2.75 -5.73
CA PRO A 167 -12.22 -3.16 -4.50
C PRO A 167 -12.76 -4.58 -4.56
N GLY A 168 -12.48 -5.38 -3.54
CA GLY A 168 -12.87 -6.79 -3.48
C GLY A 168 -11.76 -7.77 -3.86
N GLY A 169 -10.59 -7.27 -4.24
CA GLY A 169 -9.39 -8.09 -4.45
C GLY A 169 -9.22 -8.69 -5.82
N ILE A 170 -9.97 -8.16 -6.79
CA ILE A 170 -9.84 -8.59 -8.17
C ILE A 170 -8.63 -7.86 -8.77
N MET A 171 -7.68 -8.64 -9.29
CA MET A 171 -6.56 -8.12 -10.06
C MET A 171 -6.91 -8.25 -11.54
N GLU A 172 -6.99 -7.11 -12.22
CA GLU A 172 -7.29 -7.00 -13.64
C GLU A 172 -5.99 -6.63 -14.36
N ALA A 173 -5.51 -7.51 -15.24
CA ALA A 173 -4.32 -7.24 -16.04
C ALA A 173 -4.74 -6.69 -17.41
N ASP A 174 -4.39 -5.44 -17.67
CA ASP A 174 -4.61 -4.81 -18.95
C ASP A 174 -3.38 -5.00 -19.84
N LYS A 175 -3.59 -5.18 -21.15
CA LYS A 175 -2.53 -5.37 -22.16
C LYS A 175 -1.76 -6.69 -22.05
N GLY A 176 -2.40 -7.70 -21.44
CA GLY A 176 -1.88 -9.07 -21.37
C GLY A 176 -1.05 -9.33 -20.12
N ALA A 177 -0.96 -10.60 -19.75
CA ALA A 177 -0.17 -11.10 -18.64
C ALA A 177 0.56 -12.39 -19.05
N THR A 178 1.69 -12.66 -18.42
CA THR A 178 2.45 -13.89 -18.55
C THR A 178 2.39 -14.65 -17.24
N LEU A 179 1.95 -15.91 -17.29
CA LEU A 179 1.96 -16.83 -16.16
C LEU A 179 2.90 -17.99 -16.50
N LYS A 180 3.86 -18.24 -15.61
CA LYS A 180 4.72 -19.42 -15.64
C LYS A 180 4.47 -20.21 -14.37
N TRP A 181 3.99 -21.45 -14.49
CA TRP A 181 3.84 -22.35 -13.35
C TRP A 181 5.06 -23.26 -13.22
N PHE A 182 5.32 -23.72 -12.00
CA PHE A 182 6.33 -24.74 -11.73
C PHE A 182 5.61 -26.04 -11.36
N ASP A 183 5.94 -27.14 -12.03
CA ASP A 183 5.41 -28.45 -11.66
C ASP A 183 5.97 -28.85 -10.30
N GLN A 184 5.09 -29.26 -9.38
CA GLN A 184 5.50 -29.87 -8.12
C GLN A 184 5.87 -31.34 -8.36
N GLU A 185 6.95 -31.61 -9.10
CA GLU A 185 7.49 -32.97 -9.20
C GLU A 185 8.69 -33.14 -8.27
N GLY A 186 8.43 -33.78 -7.12
CA GLY A 186 9.48 -34.14 -6.16
C GLY A 186 9.03 -34.62 -4.78
N LYS A 187 7.82 -35.19 -4.61
CA LYS A 187 7.51 -36.07 -3.48
C LYS A 187 6.82 -37.33 -3.99
N GLN A 188 7.63 -38.27 -4.47
CA GLN A 188 7.31 -39.70 -4.39
C GLN A 188 7.79 -40.23 -3.04
#